data_AF-S7SNF4-F1
#
_entry.id   AF-S7SNF4-F1
#
_cell.length_a   1.000
_cell.length_b   1.000
_cell.length_c   1.000
_cell.angle_alpha   90.00
_cell.angle_beta   90.00
_cell.angle_gamma   90.00
#
_symmetry.space_group_name_H-M   'P 1'
#
loop_
_entity.id
_entity.type
_entity.pdbx_description
1 polymer ?
#
loop_
_entity_poly.entity_id
_entity_poly.type
_entity_poly.pdbx_seq_one_letter_code
_entity_poly.pdbx_strand_id
1 'polypeptide(L)'
;GGYNDRYIDLRVDDHPRPIEELIRLYQLRQLYFEKPRPEKVAAIEGTVKEEVAAHLVRLGYLSKERSADLEALHEALTVYIHTENFEERQVEKGKIDLDVLQYMKQQPSPKEVG
;
A
#
# COMPACT_ATOMS: atom_id res chain seq x y z
N GLY A 1 -0.35 34.90 13.56
CA GLY A 1 -1.06 33.69 14.01
C GLY A 1 -0.17 32.51 13.72
N GLY A 2 0.21 31.76 14.76
CA GLY A 2 1.24 30.74 14.71
C GLY A 2 0.89 29.58 13.79
N TYR A 3 1.81 29.29 12.86
CA TYR A 3 1.85 28.03 12.14
C TYR A 3 2.51 27.00 13.05
N ASN A 4 1.69 26.10 13.61
CA ASN A 4 2.19 24.89 14.24
C ASN A 4 2.67 23.95 13.14
N ASP A 5 3.91 24.13 12.71
CA ASP A 5 4.68 23.06 12.07
C ASP A 5 4.86 21.96 13.12
N ARG A 6 4.01 20.93 13.09
CA ARG A 6 4.28 19.68 13.81
C ARG A 6 5.41 18.95 13.08
N TYR A 7 6.64 19.41 13.29
CA TYR A 7 7.82 18.56 13.08
C TYR A 7 7.71 17.41 14.09
N ILE A 8 7.34 16.22 13.62
CA ILE A 8 7.50 15.01 14.42
C ILE A 8 9.00 14.71 14.40
N ASP A 9 9.71 15.12 15.45
CA ASP A 9 11.09 14.75 15.72
C ASP A 9 11.10 13.26 16.12
N LEU A 10 11.22 12.37 15.14
CA LEU A 10 11.37 10.93 15.35
C LEU A 10 12.81 10.68 15.83
N ARG A 11 13.04 10.85 17.14
CA ARG A 11 14.32 10.51 17.75
C ARG A 11 14.42 9.01 17.89
N VAL A 12 15.35 8.48 17.11
CA VAL A 12 15.64 7.05 17.01
C VAL A 12 16.65 6.61 18.10
N ASP A 13 17.22 7.57 18.85
CA ASP A 13 18.32 7.39 19.80
C ASP A 13 18.00 6.44 20.98
N ASP A 14 16.73 6.36 21.38
CA ASP A 14 16.26 5.48 22.46
C ASP A 14 15.78 4.09 21.97
N HIS A 15 15.88 3.79 20.67
CA HIS A 15 15.54 2.46 20.14
C HIS A 15 16.73 1.51 20.27
N PRO A 16 16.54 0.24 20.72
CA PRO A 16 17.64 -0.72 20.87
C PRO A 16 18.37 -1.04 19.55
N ARG A 17 17.74 -0.72 18.41
CA ARG A 17 18.29 -0.87 17.05
C ARG A 17 17.99 0.39 16.23
N PRO A 18 18.71 1.48 16.45
CA PRO A 18 18.35 2.79 15.91
C PRO A 18 18.38 2.81 14.37
N ILE A 19 19.45 2.30 13.78
CA ILE A 19 19.62 2.27 12.31
C ILE A 19 18.48 1.52 11.62
N GLU A 20 18.05 0.39 12.18
CA GLU A 20 16.97 -0.42 11.61
C GLU A 20 15.63 0.32 11.63
N GLU A 21 15.33 1.01 12.73
CA GLU A 21 14.10 1.80 12.84
C GLU A 21 14.12 3.01 11.89
N LEU A 22 15.27 3.66 11.72
CA LEU A 22 15.42 4.72 10.72
C LEU A 22 15.18 4.20 9.30
N ILE A 23 15.68 3.00 8.96
CA ILE A 23 15.43 2.37 7.66
C ILE A 23 13.94 2.10 7.48
N ARG A 24 13.25 1.56 8.49
CA ARG A 24 11.80 1.31 8.44
C ARG A 24 11.01 2.60 8.23
N LEU A 25 11.31 3.65 8.99
CA LEU A 25 10.67 4.97 8.86
C LEU A 25 10.93 5.59 7.50
N TYR A 26 12.16 5.48 6.99
CA TYR A 26 12.50 5.95 5.65
C TYR A 26 11.71 5.19 4.59
N GLN A 27 11.62 3.86 4.67
CA GLN A 27 10.83 3.05 3.73
C GLN A 27 9.34 3.43 3.75
N LEU A 28 8.75 3.66 4.92
CA LEU A 28 7.37 4.15 5.03
C LEU A 28 7.22 5.53 4.41
N ARG A 29 8.16 6.46 4.66
CA ARG A 29 8.14 7.77 4.01
C ARG A 29 8.17 7.63 2.48
N GLN A 30 9.03 6.79 1.93
CA GLN A 30 9.03 6.52 0.50
C GLN A 30 7.63 6.04 0.08
N LEU A 31 7.09 5.03 0.77
CA LEU A 31 5.80 4.41 0.43
C LEU A 31 4.62 5.41 0.44
N TYR A 32 4.55 6.34 1.38
CA TYR A 32 3.39 7.25 1.45
C TYR A 32 3.55 8.54 0.64
N PHE A 33 4.78 9.02 0.41
CA PHE A 33 5.01 10.38 -0.11
C PHE A 33 5.73 10.44 -1.45
N GLU A 34 6.17 9.31 -1.99
CA GLU A 34 6.84 9.30 -3.28
C GLU A 34 6.00 8.63 -4.37
N LYS A 35 6.14 9.21 -5.56
CA LYS A 35 5.51 8.70 -6.78
C LYS A 35 6.10 7.35 -7.19
N PRO A 36 5.32 6.51 -7.88
CA PRO A 36 5.78 5.21 -8.33
C PRO A 36 6.90 5.38 -9.34
N ARG A 37 7.96 4.57 -9.19
CA ARG A 37 9.01 4.49 -10.19
C ARG A 37 8.50 3.74 -11.42
N PRO A 38 8.79 4.17 -12.67
CA PRO A 38 8.27 3.49 -13.86
C PRO A 38 8.57 1.98 -13.91
N GLU A 39 9.76 1.57 -13.45
CA GLU A 39 10.17 0.16 -13.36
C GLU A 39 9.42 -0.65 -12.30
N LYS A 40 8.66 0.01 -11.43
CA LYS A 40 7.82 -0.60 -10.40
C LYS A 40 6.34 -0.62 -10.77
N VAL A 41 5.96 -0.10 -11.94
CA VAL A 41 4.58 -0.16 -12.41
C VAL A 41 4.39 -1.40 -13.26
N ALA A 42 3.41 -2.23 -12.90
CA ALA A 42 3.07 -3.46 -13.61
C ALA A 42 1.62 -3.45 -14.09
N ALA A 43 1.35 -4.12 -15.20
CA ALA A 43 -0.03 -4.39 -15.63
C ALA A 43 -0.69 -5.42 -14.70
N ILE A 44 -1.97 -5.23 -14.41
CA ILE A 44 -2.78 -6.16 -13.61
C ILE A 44 -3.23 -7.31 -14.50
N GLU A 45 -2.30 -8.20 -14.81
CA GLU A 45 -2.48 -9.36 -15.68
C GLU A 45 -1.76 -10.59 -15.10
N GLY A 46 -2.16 -11.79 -15.56
CA GLY A 46 -1.55 -13.05 -15.12
C GLY A 46 -1.45 -13.16 -13.59
N THR A 47 -0.24 -13.46 -13.12
CA THR A 47 0.07 -13.61 -11.69
C THR A 47 -0.16 -12.32 -10.89
N VAL A 48 0.09 -11.14 -11.45
CA VAL A 48 -0.17 -9.87 -10.73
C VAL A 48 -1.66 -9.71 -10.46
N LYS A 49 -2.51 -10.03 -11.44
CA LYS A 49 -3.97 -10.01 -11.26
C LYS A 49 -4.41 -10.97 -10.16
N GLU A 50 -3.89 -12.19 -10.16
CA GLU A 50 -4.20 -13.22 -9.17
C GLU A 50 -3.81 -12.78 -7.76
N GLU A 51 -2.61 -12.23 -7.59
CA GLU A 51 -2.12 -11.73 -6.29
C GLU A 51 -2.94 -10.54 -5.80
N VAL A 52 -3.19 -9.53 -6.64
CA VAL A 52 -3.99 -8.35 -6.28
C VAL A 52 -5.40 -8.77 -5.85
N ALA A 53 -6.06 -9.63 -6.63
CA ALA A 53 -7.39 -10.13 -6.31
C ALA A 53 -7.39 -10.92 -4.99
N ALA A 54 -6.43 -11.81 -4.79
CA ALA A 54 -6.32 -12.60 -3.57
C ALA A 54 -6.11 -11.72 -2.33
N HIS A 55 -5.29 -10.67 -2.43
CA HIS A 55 -5.05 -9.75 -1.32
C HIS A 55 -6.24 -8.84 -1.03
N LEU A 56 -6.93 -8.31 -2.04
CA LEU A 56 -8.15 -7.54 -1.82
C LEU A 56 -9.25 -8.39 -1.19
N VAL A 57 -9.35 -9.67 -1.55
CA VAL A 57 -10.27 -10.61 -0.87
C VAL A 57 -9.85 -10.85 0.57
N ARG A 58 -8.55 -11.11 0.83
CA ARG A 58 -8.03 -11.35 2.17
C ARG A 58 -8.24 -10.13 3.10
N LEU A 59 -8.08 -8.93 2.55
CA LEU A 59 -8.22 -7.67 3.27
C LEU A 59 -9.68 -7.19 3.35
N GLY A 60 -10.61 -7.86 2.67
CA GLY A 60 -12.05 -7.58 2.76
C GLY A 60 -12.56 -6.49 1.82
N TYR A 61 -11.75 -6.02 0.88
CA TYR A 61 -12.13 -5.02 -0.13
C TYR A 61 -12.88 -5.63 -1.34
N LEU A 62 -12.72 -6.92 -1.57
CA LEU A 62 -13.32 -7.63 -2.70
C LEU A 62 -13.93 -8.96 -2.24
N SER A 63 -15.09 -9.34 -2.78
CA SER A 63 -15.64 -10.68 -2.53
C SER A 63 -15.01 -11.71 -3.47
N LYS A 64 -14.92 -12.97 -3.03
CA LYS A 64 -14.32 -14.04 -3.84
C LYS A 64 -15.10 -14.28 -5.15
N GLU A 65 -16.40 -14.06 -5.13
CA GLU A 65 -17.30 -14.25 -6.27
C GLU A 65 -17.07 -13.18 -7.35
N ARG A 66 -16.62 -11.99 -6.96
CA ARG A 66 -16.32 -10.88 -7.86
C ARG A 66 -14.84 -10.79 -8.23
N SER A 67 -13.98 -11.70 -7.75
CA SER A 67 -12.52 -11.60 -7.95
C SER A 67 -12.08 -11.76 -9.41
N ALA A 68 -12.91 -12.36 -10.26
CA ALA A 68 -12.65 -12.51 -11.69
C ALA A 68 -13.06 -11.27 -12.51
N ASP A 69 -13.98 -10.45 -11.99
CA ASP A 69 -14.51 -9.24 -12.62
C ASP A 69 -13.46 -8.12 -12.56
N LEU A 70 -13.04 -7.65 -13.74
CA LEU A 70 -12.01 -6.62 -13.89
C LEU A 70 -12.47 -5.26 -13.36
N GLU A 71 -13.76 -4.93 -13.49
CA GLU A 71 -14.27 -3.65 -12.98
C GLU A 71 -14.35 -3.69 -11.45
N ALA A 72 -14.88 -4.78 -10.89
CA ALA A 72 -14.90 -4.99 -9.45
C ALA A 72 -13.50 -4.94 -8.83
N LEU A 73 -12.52 -5.54 -9.51
CA LEU A 73 -11.13 -5.53 -9.08
C LEU A 73 -10.55 -4.10 -9.07
N HIS A 74 -10.82 -3.33 -10.13
CA HIS A 74 -10.36 -1.95 -10.24
C HIS A 74 -11.00 -1.03 -9.19
N GLU A 75 -12.31 -1.15 -8.96
CA GLU A 75 -13.03 -0.42 -7.92
C GLU A 75 -12.46 -0.75 -6.54
N ALA A 76 -12.31 -2.04 -6.22
CA ALA A 76 -11.76 -2.49 -4.93
C ALA A 76 -10.32 -2.02 -4.71
N LEU A 77 -9.47 -2.06 -5.74
CA LEU A 77 -8.10 -1.54 -5.65
C LEU A 77 -8.10 -0.03 -5.42
N THR A 78 -8.97 0.72 -6.08
CA THR A 78 -9.08 2.18 -5.89
C THR A 78 -9.49 2.50 -4.46
N VAL A 79 -10.50 1.81 -3.93
CA VAL A 79 -10.93 1.97 -2.53
C VAL A 79 -9.81 1.63 -1.56
N TYR A 80 -9.06 0.56 -1.81
CA TYR A 80 -7.89 0.18 -1.01
C TYR A 80 -6.83 1.29 -0.99
N ILE A 81 -6.44 1.79 -2.18
CA ILE A 81 -5.45 2.86 -2.34
C ILE A 81 -5.85 4.10 -1.52
N HIS A 82 -7.12 4.53 -1.61
CA HIS A 82 -7.59 5.71 -0.86
C HIS A 82 -7.70 5.44 0.65
N THR A 83 -8.10 4.23 1.05
CA THR A 83 -8.21 3.88 2.47
C THR A 83 -6.85 3.89 3.16
N GLU A 84 -5.81 3.41 2.47
CA GLU A 84 -4.44 3.37 2.99
C GLU A 84 -3.68 4.70 2.76
N ASN A 85 -4.26 5.70 2.10
CA ASN A 85 -3.59 6.96 1.72
C ASN A 85 -2.40 6.77 0.74
N PHE A 86 -2.58 5.95 -0.28
CA PHE A 86 -1.62 5.71 -1.35
C PHE A 86 -1.92 6.51 -2.64
N GLU A 87 -2.59 7.66 -2.56
CA GLU A 87 -2.97 8.46 -3.74
C GLU A 87 -1.78 8.83 -4.62
N GLU A 88 -0.63 9.17 -4.02
CA GLU A 88 0.61 9.47 -4.75
C GLU A 88 1.14 8.26 -5.54
N ARG A 89 0.69 7.04 -5.21
CA ARG A 89 1.03 5.78 -5.88
C ARG A 89 -0.04 5.28 -6.84
N GLN A 90 -1.17 5.98 -6.94
CA GLN A 90 -2.21 5.63 -7.89
C GLN A 90 -1.69 5.82 -9.32
N VAL A 91 -1.76 4.74 -10.11
CA VAL A 91 -1.39 4.71 -11.53
C VAL A 91 -2.63 4.57 -12.41
N GLU A 92 -2.45 4.58 -13.73
CA GLU A 92 -3.55 4.40 -14.67
C GLU A 92 -4.31 3.08 -14.48
N LYS A 93 -5.60 3.09 -14.86
CA LYS A 93 -6.48 1.93 -14.78
C LYS A 93 -5.85 0.71 -15.46
N GLY A 94 -5.89 -0.43 -14.78
CA GLY A 94 -5.31 -1.69 -15.24
C GLY A 94 -3.83 -1.87 -14.89
N LYS A 95 -3.24 -0.94 -14.12
CA LYS A 95 -1.88 -1.07 -13.58
C LYS A 95 -1.86 -0.93 -12.06
N ILE A 96 -0.75 -1.35 -11.46
CA ILE A 96 -0.48 -1.23 -10.03
C ILE A 96 0.99 -0.90 -9.80
N ASP A 97 1.29 -0.12 -8.76
CA ASP A 97 2.63 -0.01 -8.19
C ASP A 97 2.98 -1.28 -7.39
N LEU A 98 4.05 -1.97 -7.77
CA LEU A 98 4.52 -3.18 -7.11
C LEU A 98 4.90 -2.95 -5.64
N ASP A 99 5.25 -1.74 -5.24
CA ASP A 99 5.51 -1.45 -3.82
C ASP A 99 4.19 -1.44 -3.01
N VAL A 100 3.06 -1.04 -3.61
CA VAL A 100 1.72 -1.18 -3.01
C VAL A 100 1.34 -2.66 -2.89
N LEU A 101 1.56 -3.46 -3.94
CA LEU A 101 1.33 -4.90 -3.89
C LEU A 101 2.19 -5.59 -2.82
N GLN A 102 3.45 -5.16 -2.68
CA GLN A 102 4.33 -5.67 -1.64
C GLN A 102 3.85 -5.31 -0.23
N TYR A 103 3.31 -4.10 -0.05
CA TYR A 103 2.70 -3.69 1.22
C TYR A 103 1.45 -4.53 1.53
N MET A 104 0.57 -4.74 0.54
CA MET A 104 -0.59 -5.63 0.67
C MET A 104 -0.18 -7.03 1.16
N LYS A 105 0.91 -7.61 0.63
CA LYS A 105 1.43 -8.93 1.05
C LYS A 105 1.79 -9.00 2.53
N GLN A 106 2.28 -7.89 3.10
CA GLN A 106 2.76 -7.81 4.48
C GLN A 106 1.65 -7.40 5.47
N GLN A 107 0.57 -6.81 4.97
CA GLN A 107 -0.54 -6.35 5.82
C GLN A 107 -1.27 -7.55 6.44
N PRO A 108 -1.44 -7.61 7.78
CA PRO A 108 -2.18 -8.68 8.44
C PRO A 108 -3.65 -8.67 8.01
N SER A 109 -4.32 -9.82 8.03
CA SER A 109 -5.75 -9.83 7.73
C SER A 109 -6.55 -9.18 8.88
N PRO A 110 -7.67 -8.50 8.59
CA PRO A 110 -8.51 -7.90 9.64
C PRO A 110 -9.02 -8.88 10.71
N LYS A 111 -8.99 -10.19 10.43
CA LYS A 111 -9.40 -11.25 11.37
C LYS A 111 -8.30 -11.67 12.34
N GLU A 112 -7.05 -11.26 12.11
CA GLU A 112 -5.89 -11.62 12.94
C GLU A 112 -5.54 -10.55 13.98
N VAL A 113 -6.14 -9.36 13.87
CA VAL A 113 -6.07 -8.30 14.90
C VAL A 113 -7.22 -8.47 15.90
N GLY A 114 -7.14 -9.53 16.69
CA GLY A 114 -8.09 -9.86 17.78
C GLY A 114 -7.36 -10.04 19.10
#